data_AF-A0AAW9S0Q3-F1
#
_entry.id   AF-A0AAW9S0Q3-F1
#
_cell.length_a   1.000
_cell.length_b   1.000
_cell.length_c   1.000
_cell.angle_alpha   90.00
_cell.angle_beta   90.00
_cell.angle_gamma   90.00
#
_symmetry.space_group_name_H-M   'P 1'
#
loop_
_entity.id
_entity.type
_entity.pdbx_description
1 polymer ?
#
loop_
_entity_poly.entity_id
_entity_poly.type
_entity_poly.pdbx_seq_one_letter_code
_entity_poly.pdbx_strand_id
1 'polypeptide(L)'
;MKFGKTIKLFLIDGDSNGRMTCELSNWSGKAYKIPRIRINECKDREELKSPGVYLLFGKDETGQDLVYIGEAEVVFKRLKQHLNQKDFWNEAIVFISKDENLNKAHIKYLENRLYELALSVHRYQLENSVIPI
;
A
#
# COMPACT_ATOMS: atom_id res chain seq x y z
N MET A 1 13.25 -22.77 13.69
CA MET A 1 12.30 -23.60 12.90
C MET A 1 11.52 -22.71 11.95
N LYS A 2 11.37 -23.11 10.68
CA LYS A 2 10.45 -22.44 9.75
C LYS A 2 9.06 -23.04 9.96
N PHE A 3 8.12 -22.25 10.48
CA PHE A 3 6.72 -22.65 10.58
C PHE A 3 6.03 -22.41 9.23
N GLY A 4 5.15 -23.33 8.84
CA GLY A 4 4.25 -23.09 7.70
C GLY A 4 3.36 -21.87 7.99
N LYS A 5 3.14 -21.05 6.97
CA LYS A 5 2.21 -19.92 7.04
C LYS A 5 1.24 -20.03 5.89
N THR A 6 -0.06 -19.88 6.16
CA THR A 6 -1.06 -19.81 5.10
C THR A 6 -1.19 -18.36 4.65
N ILE A 7 -1.14 -18.17 3.33
CA ILE A 7 -1.46 -16.91 2.67
C ILE A 7 -2.89 -17.05 2.14
N LYS A 8 -3.80 -16.20 2.62
CA LYS A 8 -5.17 -16.13 2.14
C LYS A 8 -5.30 -14.94 1.20
N LEU A 9 -5.43 -15.22 -0.08
CA LEU A 9 -5.74 -14.22 -1.10
C LEU A 9 -7.24 -14.24 -1.39
N PHE A 10 -7.86 -13.07 -1.44
CA PHE A 10 -9.27 -12.93 -1.78
C PHE A 10 -9.41 -11.92 -2.92
N LEU A 11 -9.91 -12.39 -4.05
CA LEU A 11 -10.17 -11.59 -5.23
C LEU A 11 -11.53 -10.92 -5.05
N ILE A 12 -11.54 -9.63 -4.69
CA ILE A 12 -12.77 -8.90 -4.37
C ILE A 12 -13.70 -8.85 -5.58
N ASP A 13 -13.11 -8.67 -6.77
CA ASP A 13 -13.86 -8.53 -8.01
C ASP A 13 -13.92 -9.83 -8.81
N GLY A 14 -13.46 -10.96 -8.25
CA GLY A 14 -13.36 -12.25 -8.95
C GLY A 14 -12.28 -12.32 -10.04
N ASP A 15 -11.53 -11.24 -10.26
CA ASP A 15 -10.46 -11.11 -11.26
C ASP A 15 -9.10 -10.85 -10.57
N SER A 16 -8.06 -11.53 -11.03
CA SER A 16 -6.67 -11.34 -10.59
C SER A 16 -6.10 -9.96 -10.91
N ASN A 17 -6.67 -9.26 -11.89
CA ASN A 17 -6.29 -7.88 -12.23
C ASN A 17 -7.13 -6.83 -11.48
N GLY A 18 -8.15 -7.26 -10.74
CA GLY A 18 -9.01 -6.40 -9.94
C GLY A 18 -8.43 -6.09 -8.56
N ARG A 19 -9.30 -5.61 -7.68
CA ARG A 19 -8.99 -5.41 -6.27
C ARG A 19 -8.84 -6.76 -5.59
N MET A 20 -7.85 -6.88 -4.72
CA MET A 20 -7.66 -8.08 -3.92
C MET A 20 -7.15 -7.74 -2.53
N THR A 21 -7.42 -8.64 -1.59
CA THR A 21 -6.85 -8.61 -0.25
C THR A 21 -5.95 -9.80 -0.01
N CYS A 22 -4.92 -9.61 0.79
CA CYS A 22 -4.01 -10.66 1.22
C CYS A 22 -3.88 -10.62 2.75
N GLU A 23 -3.98 -11.80 3.36
CA GLU A 23 -3.82 -12.00 4.79
C GLU A 23 -2.87 -13.17 5.05
N LEU A 24 -2.09 -13.07 6.12
CA LEU A 24 -1.18 -14.13 6.56
C LEU A 24 -1.67 -14.70 7.90
N SER A 25 -1.60 -16.03 8.08
CA SER A 25 -1.91 -16.66 9.37
C SER A 25 -1.04 -16.08 10.49
N ASN A 26 -1.67 -15.81 11.64
CA ASN A 26 -1.04 -15.26 12.85
C ASN A 26 -0.38 -13.88 12.63
N TRP A 27 -0.90 -13.09 11.68
CA TRP A 27 -0.49 -11.71 11.45
C TRP A 27 -1.72 -10.79 11.53
N SER A 28 -1.59 -9.71 12.30
CA SER A 28 -2.64 -8.69 12.50
C SER A 28 -2.79 -7.74 11.30
N GLY A 29 -1.88 -7.80 10.32
CA GLY A 29 -1.94 -6.99 9.12
C GLY A 29 -2.87 -7.54 8.05
N LYS A 30 -3.50 -6.64 7.30
CA LYS A 30 -4.24 -6.93 6.07
C LYS A 30 -3.65 -6.09 4.96
N ALA A 31 -3.35 -6.73 3.83
CA ALA A 31 -2.87 -6.05 2.65
C ALA A 31 -4.00 -5.92 1.62
N TYR A 32 -4.02 -4.80 0.90
CA TYR A 32 -4.82 -4.60 -0.29
C TYR A 32 -3.91 -4.36 -1.48
N LYS A 33 -4.28 -4.91 -2.62
CA LYS A 33 -3.78 -4.51 -3.93
C LYS A 33 -4.94 -3.89 -4.69
N ILE A 34 -4.75 -2.65 -5.15
CA ILE A 34 -5.80 -1.83 -5.76
C ILE A 34 -5.23 -1.22 -7.04
N PRO A 35 -5.74 -1.61 -8.23
CA PRO A 35 -5.43 -0.91 -9.46
C PRO A 35 -5.86 0.56 -9.38
N ARG A 36 -5.06 1.48 -9.91
CA ARG A 36 -5.35 2.94 -9.90
C ARG A 36 -6.77 3.25 -10.37
N ILE A 37 -7.19 2.59 -11.45
CA ILE A 37 -8.51 2.79 -12.07
C ILE A 37 -9.68 2.40 -11.15
N ARG A 38 -9.46 1.51 -10.17
CA ARG A 38 -10.49 1.00 -9.25
C ARG A 38 -10.47 1.67 -7.88
N ILE A 39 -9.62 2.68 -7.67
CA ILE A 39 -9.53 3.38 -6.37
C ILE A 39 -10.87 3.98 -5.97
N ASN A 40 -11.63 4.55 -6.91
CA ASN A 40 -12.93 5.14 -6.59
C ASN A 40 -13.99 4.10 -6.16
N GLU A 41 -13.83 2.83 -6.59
CA GLU A 41 -14.72 1.74 -6.22
C GLU A 41 -14.52 1.31 -4.77
N CYS A 42 -13.33 1.51 -4.19
CA CYS A 42 -12.99 1.17 -2.81
C CYS A 42 -13.72 1.97 -1.72
N LYS A 43 -14.66 2.86 -2.09
CA LYS A 43 -15.53 3.56 -1.13
C LYS A 43 -16.36 2.60 -0.26
N ASP A 44 -16.57 1.37 -0.74
CA ASP A 44 -17.27 0.28 -0.08
C ASP A 44 -16.42 -0.46 0.96
N ARG A 45 -15.14 -0.10 1.12
CA ARG A 45 -14.21 -0.74 2.06
C ARG A 45 -13.91 0.18 3.23
N GLU A 46 -14.70 0.03 4.29
CA GLU A 46 -14.53 0.80 5.54
C GLU A 46 -13.13 0.66 6.14
N GLU A 47 -12.51 -0.52 6.03
CA GLU A 47 -11.15 -0.77 6.54
C GLU A 47 -10.07 0.14 5.90
N LEU A 48 -10.29 0.65 4.68
CA LEU A 48 -9.38 1.60 4.03
C LEU A 48 -9.55 3.04 4.57
N LYS A 49 -10.55 3.29 5.41
CA LYS A 49 -10.71 4.56 6.13
C LYS A 49 -9.95 4.58 7.46
N SER A 50 -9.19 3.52 7.75
CA SER A 50 -8.33 3.41 8.92
C SER A 50 -6.89 3.86 8.63
N PRO A 51 -6.07 4.05 9.69
CA PRO A 51 -4.66 4.35 9.55
C PRO A 51 -3.89 3.22 8.86
N GLY A 52 -2.94 3.58 8.00
CA GLY A 52 -2.10 2.60 7.32
C GLY A 52 -0.96 3.22 6.54
N VAL A 53 -0.18 2.34 5.91
CA VAL A 53 0.89 2.69 4.97
C VAL A 53 0.56 2.14 3.60
N TYR A 54 1.00 2.82 2.56
CA TYR A 54 0.76 2.43 1.18
C TYR A 54 1.97 2.67 0.30
N LEU A 55 2.07 1.88 -0.77
CA LEU A 55 3.08 1.96 -1.80
C LEU A 55 2.36 2.14 -3.13
N LEU A 56 2.75 3.16 -3.88
CA LEU A 56 2.26 3.42 -5.24
C LEU A 56 3.34 2.97 -6.22
N PHE A 57 3.05 1.93 -6.98
CA PHE A 57 3.95 1.37 -7.97
C PHE A 57 3.60 1.86 -9.36
N GLY A 58 4.62 2.07 -10.18
CA GLY A 58 4.49 2.52 -11.55
C GLY A 58 5.79 2.47 -12.30
N LYS A 59 5.82 3.15 -13.44
CA LYS A 59 7.01 3.33 -14.27
C LYS A 59 7.11 4.79 -14.70
N ASP A 60 8.32 5.26 -14.96
CA ASP A 60 8.54 6.54 -15.63
C ASP A 60 8.34 6.43 -17.15
N GLU A 61 8.57 7.52 -17.87
CA GLU A 61 8.51 7.57 -19.33
C GLU A 61 9.59 6.70 -20.01
N THR A 62 10.68 6.38 -19.31
CA THR A 62 11.78 5.54 -19.81
C THR A 62 11.56 4.05 -19.54
N GLY A 63 10.51 3.70 -18.79
CA GLY A 63 10.16 2.34 -18.39
C GLY A 63 10.80 1.87 -17.07
N GLN A 64 11.56 2.74 -16.41
CA GLN A 64 12.19 2.50 -15.11
C GLN A 64 11.13 2.32 -14.03
N ASP A 65 11.28 1.29 -13.21
CA ASP A 65 10.32 0.98 -12.14
C ASP A 65 10.40 2.03 -11.01
N LEU A 66 9.27 2.65 -10.69
CA LEU A 66 9.11 3.69 -9.68
C LEU A 66 8.26 3.23 -8.50
N VAL A 67 8.57 3.73 -7.31
CA VAL A 67 7.73 3.56 -6.12
C VAL A 67 7.65 4.85 -5.30
N TYR A 68 6.45 5.17 -4.84
CA TYR A 68 6.23 6.17 -3.79
C TYR A 68 5.68 5.48 -2.55
N ILE A 69 6.26 5.79 -1.39
CA ILE A 69 5.83 5.21 -0.10
C ILE A 69 5.21 6.32 0.73
N GLY A 70 4.04 6.06 1.30
CA GLY A 70 3.29 7.04 2.07
C GLY A 70 2.56 6.46 3.26
N GLU A 71 2.30 7.27 4.27
CA GLU A 71 1.33 6.98 5.34
C GLU A 71 0.07 7.85 5.24
N ALA A 72 -1.00 7.39 5.88
CA ALA A 72 -2.19 8.20 6.16
C ALA A 72 -2.98 7.66 7.34
N GLU A 73 -3.63 8.55 8.08
CA GLU A 73 -4.66 8.19 9.09
C GLU A 73 -5.96 7.71 8.43
N VAL A 74 -6.21 8.14 7.19
CA VAL A 74 -7.34 7.69 6.37
C VAL A 74 -6.80 7.39 4.97
N VAL A 75 -6.41 6.13 4.74
CA VAL A 75 -5.71 5.74 3.51
C VAL A 75 -6.52 6.03 2.26
N PHE A 76 -7.81 5.70 2.25
CA PHE A 76 -8.69 5.92 1.10
C PHE A 76 -8.70 7.39 0.65
N LYS A 77 -8.81 8.32 1.60
CA LYS A 77 -8.78 9.76 1.32
C LYS A 77 -7.46 10.16 0.67
N ARG A 78 -6.34 9.63 1.17
CA ARG A 78 -5.00 9.93 0.64
C ARG A 78 -4.76 9.34 -0.74
N LEU A 79 -5.22 8.12 -1.00
CA LEU A 79 -5.16 7.50 -2.33
C LEU A 79 -5.97 8.30 -3.36
N LYS A 80 -7.18 8.75 -3.01
CA LYS A 80 -7.97 9.63 -3.87
C LYS A 80 -7.28 10.95 -4.19
N GLN A 81 -6.54 11.51 -3.24
CA GLN A 81 -5.75 12.72 -3.47
C GLN A 81 -4.64 12.46 -4.51
N HIS A 82 -3.95 11.33 -4.41
CA HIS A 82 -2.88 10.95 -5.35
C HIS A 82 -3.37 10.73 -6.79
N LEU A 83 -4.64 10.37 -7.00
CA LEU A 83 -5.21 10.25 -8.35
C LEU A 83 -5.08 11.53 -9.19
N ASN A 84 -5.05 12.71 -8.54
CA ASN A 84 -4.95 14.01 -9.21
C ASN A 84 -3.58 14.67 -9.07
N GLN A 85 -2.66 14.09 -8.28
CA GLN A 85 -1.38 14.71 -7.94
C GLN A 85 -0.17 13.97 -8.52
N LYS A 86 -0.33 12.69 -8.88
CA LYS A 86 0.75 11.82 -9.33
C LYS A 86 0.25 10.90 -10.42
N ASP A 87 0.84 10.97 -11.61
CA ASP A 87 0.36 10.20 -12.76
C ASP A 87 1.17 8.93 -13.04
N PHE A 88 2.41 8.83 -12.52
CA PHE A 88 3.32 7.72 -12.82
C PHE A 88 2.82 6.33 -12.38
N TRP A 89 1.96 6.28 -11.35
CA TRP A 89 1.59 5.03 -10.67
C TRP A 89 0.32 4.41 -11.25
N ASN A 90 0.30 3.07 -11.33
CA ASN A 90 -0.82 2.29 -11.85
C ASN A 90 -1.40 1.31 -10.83
N GLU A 91 -0.67 1.03 -9.75
CA GLU A 91 -1.06 0.07 -8.72
C GLU A 91 -0.72 0.59 -7.33
N ALA A 92 -1.64 0.39 -6.38
CA ALA A 92 -1.44 0.70 -4.98
C ALA A 92 -1.43 -0.60 -4.15
N ILE A 93 -0.41 -0.77 -3.32
CA ILE A 93 -0.39 -1.77 -2.25
C ILE A 93 -0.59 -1.05 -0.92
N VAL A 94 -1.57 -1.47 -0.13
CA VAL A 94 -1.90 -0.84 1.16
C VAL A 94 -1.76 -1.87 2.25
N PHE A 95 -1.22 -1.46 3.40
CA PHE A 95 -1.19 -2.24 4.63
C PHE A 95 -1.93 -1.51 5.74
N ILE A 96 -2.89 -2.20 6.35
CA ILE A 96 -3.68 -1.74 7.50
C ILE A 96 -3.67 -2.82 8.59
N SER A 97 -4.11 -2.47 9.80
CA SER A 97 -4.37 -3.44 10.87
C SER A 97 -5.82 -3.92 10.82
N LYS A 98 -6.04 -5.22 10.96
CA LYS A 98 -7.38 -5.82 11.10
C LYS A 98 -8.07 -5.40 12.39
N ASP A 99 -7.27 -5.26 13.45
CA ASP A 99 -7.75 -4.98 14.80
C ASP A 99 -7.61 -3.48 15.18
N GLU A 100 -7.51 -2.59 14.18
CA GLU A 100 -7.40 -1.12 14.36
C GLU A 100 -6.26 -0.63 15.29
N ASN A 101 -5.21 -1.43 15.46
CA ASN A 101 -4.09 -1.16 16.38
C ASN A 101 -3.00 -0.22 15.80
N LEU A 102 -3.20 0.33 14.60
CA LEU A 102 -2.27 1.29 14.02
C LEU A 102 -2.67 2.72 14.40
N ASN A 103 -1.73 3.44 15.03
CA ASN A 103 -1.86 4.85 15.32
C ASN A 103 -0.87 5.66 14.47
N LYS A 104 -0.88 6.98 14.63
CA LYS A 104 -0.02 7.89 13.87
C LYS A 104 1.48 7.59 14.01
N ALA A 105 1.94 7.25 15.22
CA ALA A 105 3.34 6.94 15.46
C ALA A 105 3.76 5.64 14.76
N HIS A 106 2.90 4.61 14.81
CA HIS A 106 3.15 3.33 14.14
C HIS A 106 3.26 3.50 12.62
N ILE A 107 2.34 4.23 11.99
CA ILE A 107 2.35 4.37 10.52
C ILE A 107 3.52 5.23 10.02
N LYS A 108 3.95 6.24 10.78
CA LYS A 108 5.17 7.01 10.48
C LYS A 108 6.42 6.13 10.55
N TYR A 109 6.55 5.36 11.63
CA TYR A 109 7.65 4.41 11.76
C TYR A 109 7.67 3.40 10.61
N LEU A 110 6.50 2.84 10.24
CA LEU A 110 6.39 1.90 9.13
C LEU A 110 6.74 2.53 7.79
N GLU A 111 6.30 3.78 7.54
CA GLU A 111 6.64 4.53 6.31
C GLU A 111 8.15 4.74 6.19
N ASN A 112 8.79 5.27 7.24
CA ASN A 112 10.24 5.44 7.28
C ASN A 112 10.96 4.10 7.10
N ARG A 113 10.53 3.05 7.80
CA ARG A 113 11.16 1.73 7.70
C ARG A 113 11.04 1.13 6.30
N LEU A 114 9.88 1.26 5.66
CA LEU A 114 9.68 0.80 4.28
C LEU A 114 10.51 1.62 3.29
N TYR A 115 10.64 2.93 3.53
CA TYR A 115 11.49 3.82 2.74
C TYR A 115 12.97 3.42 2.82
N GLU A 116 13.51 3.20 4.02
CA GLU A 116 14.89 2.71 4.21
C GLU A 116 15.13 1.36 3.52
N LEU A 117 14.17 0.43 3.65
CA LEU A 117 14.28 -0.88 3.00
C LEU A 117 14.29 -0.73 1.47
N ALA A 118 13.40 0.09 0.91
CA ALA A 118 13.36 0.35 -0.53
C ALA A 118 14.67 0.97 -1.03
N LEU A 119 15.22 1.94 -0.29
CA LEU A 119 16.54 2.50 -0.56
C LEU A 119 17.60 1.39 -0.54
N SER A 120 17.71 0.59 0.52
CA SER A 120 18.77 -0.41 0.64
C SER A 120 18.74 -1.47 -0.48
N VAL A 121 17.54 -1.88 -0.92
CA VAL A 121 17.35 -2.93 -1.92
C VAL A 121 17.59 -2.41 -3.35
N HIS A 122 17.43 -1.10 -3.60
CA HIS A 122 17.67 -0.45 -4.91
C HIS A 122 16.93 -1.12 -6.09
N ARG A 123 15.74 -1.70 -5.85
CA ARG A 123 14.94 -2.35 -6.92
C ARG A 123 14.02 -1.39 -7.67
N TYR A 124 13.56 -0.34 -6.99
CA TYR A 124 12.68 0.70 -7.55
C TYR A 124 13.32 2.06 -7.26
N GLN A 125 13.19 3.01 -8.18
CA GLN A 125 13.55 4.39 -7.91
C GLN A 125 12.43 5.05 -7.08
N LEU A 126 12.84 5.76 -6.02
CA LEU A 126 11.91 6.37 -5.07
C LEU A 126 11.49 7.77 -5.54
N GLU A 127 10.17 7.98 -5.57
CA GLU A 127 9.54 9.26 -5.96
C GLU A 127 9.20 10.16 -4.75
N ASN A 128 9.64 9.77 -3.55
CA ASN A 128 9.46 10.59 -2.35
C ASN A 128 10.36 11.84 -2.42
N SER A 129 9.77 13.03 -2.38
CA SER A 129 10.50 14.30 -2.38
C SER A 129 11.15 14.65 -1.04
N VAL A 130 10.74 13.97 0.04
CA VAL A 130 11.25 14.16 1.40
C VAL A 130 11.41 12.80 2.05
N ILE A 131 12.49 12.64 2.82
CA ILE A 131 12.72 11.44 3.63
C ILE A 131 11.67 11.39 4.75
N PRO A 132 10.87 10.32 4.84
CA PRO A 132 9.91 10.17 5.94
C PRO A 132 10.59 10.16 7.31
N ILE A 133 9.93 10.73 8.32
CA ILE A 133 10.44 10.90 9.70
C ILE A 133 9.74 9.93 10.64
#